data_AF-A0A7A2LSB1-F1
#
_entry.id   AF-A0A7A2LSB1-F1
#
_cell.length_a   1.000
_cell.length_b   1.000
_cell.length_c   1.000
_cell.angle_alpha   90.00
_cell.angle_beta   90.00
_cell.angle_gamma   90.00
#
_symmetry.space_group_name_H-M   'P 1'
#
loop_
_entity.id
_entity.type
_entity.pdbx_description
1 polymer ?
#
loop_
_entity_poly.entity_id
_entity_poly.type
_entity_poly.pdbx_seq_one_letter_code
_entity_poly.pdbx_strand_id
1 'polypeptide(L)' 'VALHGRSVTLYEKAFPLSEQCSKKAHDQFLADLASILPSNTTPLIVSDAGFKVPWYKSVEKLGWYWLSRV' A
#
# COMPACT_ATOMS: atom_id res chain seq x y z
N VAL A 1 -6.40 10.14 23.05
CA VAL A 1 -6.61 8.74 22.59
C VAL A 1 -5.38 7.94 22.96
N ALA A 2 -5.51 6.92 23.82
CA ALA A 2 -4.36 6.13 24.26
C ALA A 2 -4.15 4.92 23.32
N LEU A 3 -3.18 5.05 22.41
CA LEU A 3 -2.72 3.97 21.55
C LEU A 3 -1.63 3.19 22.31
N HIS A 4 -2.04 2.24 23.15
CA HIS A 4 -1.13 1.39 23.93
C HIS A 4 -0.40 0.37 23.04
N GLY A 5 0.36 0.83 22.03
CA GLY A 5 1.09 -0.02 21.09
C GLY A 5 0.24 -0.72 20.03
N ARG A 6 -1.06 -0.38 19.93
CA ARG A 6 -1.95 -0.91 18.88
C ARG A 6 -1.80 -0.11 17.60
N SER A 7 -1.72 -0.81 16.46
CA SER A 7 -1.86 -0.18 15.15
C SER A 7 -3.26 0.41 15.00
N VAL A 8 -3.35 1.50 14.22
CA VAL A 8 -4.62 2.13 13.85
C VAL A 8 -4.73 2.07 12.34
N THR A 9 -5.86 1.60 11.84
CA THR A 9 -6.16 1.66 10.41
C THR A 9 -6.40 3.11 10.01
N LEU A 10 -5.49 3.67 9.20
CA LEU A 10 -5.65 5.00 8.62
C LEU A 10 -6.45 4.97 7.32
N TYR A 11 -6.30 3.88 6.56
CA TYR A 11 -6.91 3.71 5.25
C TYR A 11 -7.15 2.23 4.96
N GLU A 12 -8.36 1.93 4.47
CA GLU A 12 -8.75 0.61 3.99
C GLU A 12 -9.57 0.79 2.71
N LYS A 13 -9.36 -0.08 1.73
CA LYS A 13 -10.12 -0.06 0.47
C LYS A 13 -10.34 -1.48 -0.04
N ALA A 14 -11.57 -1.74 -0.46
CA ALA A 14 -11.95 -2.94 -1.19
C ALA A 14 -12.10 -2.63 -2.68
N PHE A 15 -11.71 -3.59 -3.52
CA PHE A 15 -11.91 -3.54 -4.96
C PHE A 15 -12.84 -4.67 -5.40
N PRO A 16 -13.62 -4.49 -6.48
CA PRO A 16 -14.40 -5.58 -7.06
C PRO A 16 -13.50 -6.76 -7.45
N LEU A 17 -14.04 -7.98 -7.38
CA LEU A 17 -13.30 -9.20 -7.75
C LEU A 17 -12.73 -9.14 -9.19
N SER A 18 -13.43 -8.46 -10.11
CA SER A 18 -12.96 -8.25 -11.49
C SER A 18 -11.65 -7.46 -11.59
N GLU A 19 -11.29 -6.70 -10.56
CA GLU A 19 -10.03 -5.94 -10.48
C GLU A 19 -8.97 -6.63 -9.61
N GLN A 20 -9.20 -7.89 -9.19
CA GLN A 20 -8.25 -8.65 -8.39
C GLN A 20 -6.89 -8.72 -9.08
N CYS A 21 -5.83 -8.39 -8.33
CA CYS A 21 -4.45 -8.34 -8.81
C CYS A 21 -4.22 -7.40 -10.01
N SER A 22 -5.17 -6.50 -10.32
CA SER A 22 -5.03 -5.58 -11.44
C SER A 22 -4.09 -4.44 -11.09
N LYS A 23 -3.30 -4.00 -12.08
CA LYS A 23 -2.40 -2.85 -11.92
C LYS A 23 -3.17 -1.58 -11.55
N LYS A 24 -4.36 -1.41 -12.14
CA LYS A 24 -5.22 -0.25 -11.89
C LYS A 24 -5.64 -0.14 -10.42
N ALA A 25 -6.13 -1.23 -9.82
CA ALA A 25 -6.50 -1.25 -8.41
C ALA A 25 -5.31 -0.94 -7.50
N HIS A 26 -4.17 -1.56 -7.77
CA HIS A 26 -2.92 -1.35 -7.06
C HIS A 26 -2.43 0.10 -7.10
N ASP A 27 -2.34 0.70 -8.29
CA ASP A 27 -1.89 2.08 -8.45
C ASP A 27 -2.86 3.06 -7.78
N GLN A 28 -4.18 2.82 -7.90
CA GLN A 28 -5.19 3.64 -7.25
C GLN A 28 -5.05 3.58 -5.73
N PHE A 29 -4.84 2.39 -5.16
CA PHE A 29 -4.62 2.22 -3.72
C PHE A 29 -3.41 3.04 -3.24
N LEU A 30 -2.29 2.97 -3.95
CA LEU A 30 -1.07 3.69 -3.57
C LEU A 30 -1.23 5.21 -3.72
N ALA A 31 -1.92 5.67 -4.77
CA ALA A 31 -2.20 7.10 -4.96
C ALA A 31 -3.10 7.65 -3.84
N ASP A 32 -4.15 6.92 -3.48
CA ASP A 32 -5.06 7.31 -2.40
C ASP A 32 -4.31 7.34 -1.06
N LEU A 33 -3.49 6.31 -0.79
CA LEU A 33 -2.67 6.26 0.42
C LEU A 33 -1.68 7.43 0.49
N ALA A 34 -1.01 7.76 -0.62
CA ALA A 34 -0.09 8.90 -0.69
C ALA A 34 -0.78 10.24 -0.40
N SER A 35 -2.06 10.38 -0.77
CA SER A 35 -2.85 11.59 -0.49
C SER A 35 -3.24 11.74 0.98
N ILE A 36 -3.28 10.63 1.73
CA ILE A 36 -3.62 10.59 3.16
C ILE A 36 -2.38 10.79 4.03
N LEU A 37 -1.23 10.30 3.59
CA LEU A 37 0.02 10.39 4.34
C LEU A 37 0.56 11.83 4.35
N PRO A 38 1.20 12.26 5.47
CA PRO A 38 1.94 13.52 5.49
C PRO A 38 3.03 13.56 4.42
N SER A 39 3.31 14.74 3.86
CA SER A 39 4.19 14.93 2.71
C SER A 39 5.63 14.40 2.85
N ASN A 40 6.15 14.30 4.07
CA ASN A 40 7.51 13.81 4.35
C ASN A 40 7.52 12.37 4.89
N THR A 41 6.52 11.56 4.52
CA THR A 41 6.41 10.17 4.98
C THR A 41 6.96 9.20 3.92
N THR A 42 7.85 8.31 4.36
CA THR A 42 8.38 7.22 3.53
C THR A 42 7.98 5.88 4.15
N PRO A 43 6.78 5.35 3.85
CA PRO A 43 6.30 4.11 4.44
C PRO A 43 7.08 2.87 3.94
N LEU A 44 7.12 1.83 4.78
CA LEU A 44 7.47 0.47 4.38
C LEU A 44 6.19 -0.31 4.08
N ILE A 45 5.97 -0.63 2.80
CA ILE A 45 4.83 -1.43 2.37
C ILE A 45 5.15 -2.91 2.61
N VAL A 46 4.40 -3.54 3.52
CA VAL A 46 4.50 -4.99 3.77
C VAL A 46 3.38 -5.69 3.00
N SER A 47 3.74 -6.67 2.16
CA SER A 47 2.79 -7.41 1.33
C SER A 47 2.95 -8.92 1.53
N ASP A 48 1.84 -9.64 1.40
CA ASP A 48 1.84 -11.10 1.44
C ASP A 48 2.11 -11.70 0.04
N ALA A 49 2.24 -13.03 -0.06
CA ALA A 49 2.41 -13.76 -1.30
C ALA A 49 1.26 -13.46 -2.28
N GLY A 50 1.61 -13.29 -3.55
CA GLY A 50 0.66 -13.01 -4.64
C GLY A 50 0.88 -11.67 -5.33
N PHE A 51 1.48 -10.69 -4.64
CA PHE A 51 1.91 -9.43 -5.26
C PHE A 51 3.13 -9.66 -6.18
N LYS A 52 3.11 -9.03 -7.35
CA LYS A 52 4.09 -9.25 -8.43
C LYS A 52 4.96 -8.00 -8.65
N VAL A 53 6.03 -8.15 -9.42
CA VAL A 53 7.00 -7.08 -9.76
C VAL A 53 6.35 -5.72 -10.08
N PRO A 54 5.25 -5.61 -10.85
CA PRO A 54 4.61 -4.31 -11.10
C PRO A 54 4.14 -3.56 -9.85
N TRP A 55 3.70 -4.26 -8.80
CA TRP A 55 3.31 -3.64 -7.52
C TRP A 55 4.50 -2.96 -6.87
N TYR A 56 5.60 -3.68 -6.69
CA TYR A 56 6.81 -3.16 -6.06
C TYR A 56 7.41 -1.99 -6.85
N LYS A 57 7.41 -2.06 -8.18
CA LYS A 57 7.82 -0.93 -9.02
C LYS A 57 6.94 0.30 -8.84
N SER A 58 5.63 0.14 -8.61
CA SER A 58 4.75 1.27 -8.30
C SER A 58 5.06 1.86 -6.92
N VAL A 59 5.40 1.04 -5.92
CA VAL A 59 5.85 1.51 -4.59
C VAL A 59 7.16 2.29 -4.70
N GLU A 60 8.16 1.76 -5.40
CA GLU A 60 9.46 2.40 -5.59
C GLU A 60 9.37 3.76 -6.31
N LYS A 61 8.43 3.90 -7.25
CA LYS A 61 8.16 5.18 -7.95
C LYS A 61 7.67 6.29 -7.02
N LEU A 62 7.09 5.95 -5.87
CA LEU A 62 6.70 6.90 -4.83
C LEU A 62 7.86 7.21 -3.88
N GLY A 63 9.05 6.63 -4.09
CA GLY A 63 10.19 6.75 -3.20
C GLY A 63 10.04 5.93 -1.92
N TRP A 64 9.13 4.95 -1.91
CA TRP A 64 8.79 4.14 -0.73
C TRP A 64 9.54 2.80 -0.74
N TYR A 65 9.60 2.15 0.43
CA TYR A 65 10.23 0.83 0.58
C TYR A 65 9.18 -0.28 0.62
N TRP A 66 9.59 -1.51 0.33
CA TRP A 66 8.71 -2.68 0.40
C TRP A 66 9.40 -3.89 1.02
N LEU A 67 8.59 -4.74 1.66
CA LEU A 67 8.96 -6.07 2.16
C LEU A 67 7.86 -7.05 1.74
N SER A 68 8.23 -8.19 1.19
CA SER A 68 7.27 -9.21 0.78
C SER A 68 7.64 -10.60 1.25
N ARG A 69 6.62 -11.42 1.49
CA ARG A 69 6.74 -12.88 1.51
C ARG A 69 6.74 -13.41 0.07
N VAL A 70 7.58 -14.41 -0.21
CA VAL A 70 7.71 -15.09 -1.52
C VAL A 70 6.94 -16.40 -1.49
#